data_AF-A0A953MJ82-F1
#
_entry.id   AF-A0A953MJ82-F1
#
_cell.length_a   1.000
_cell.length_b   1.000
_cell.length_c   1.000
_cell.angle_alpha   90.00
_cell.angle_beta   90.00
_cell.angle_gamma   90.00
#
_symmetry.space_group_name_H-M   'P 1'
#
loop_
_entity.id
_entity.type
_entity.pdbx_description
1 polymer ?
#
loop_
_entity_poly.entity_id
_entity_poly.type
_entity_poly.pdbx_seq_one_letter_code
_entity_poly.pdbx_strand_id
1 'polypeptide(L)'
;MNLNNSIESISQIISDPKIPELQQIGLIDEIALRNYKIKLEYHKLRKTKPIMDAIFDLSDKYNLSFDTINTILFRPRNKKTP
;
A
#
# COMPACT_ATOMS: atom_id res chain seq x y z
N MET A 1 -12.87 -16.64 -16.31
CA MET A 1 -13.54 -16.36 -15.01
C MET A 1 -14.46 -15.18 -15.22
N ASN A 2 -15.76 -15.35 -14.92
CA ASN A 2 -16.77 -14.30 -15.09
C ASN A 2 -16.52 -13.17 -14.07
N LEU A 3 -16.26 -11.95 -14.56
CA LEU A 3 -16.03 -10.78 -13.68
C LEU A 3 -17.22 -10.52 -12.75
N ASN A 4 -18.45 -10.82 -13.19
CA ASN A 4 -19.67 -10.55 -12.44
C ASN A 4 -19.72 -11.35 -11.12
N ASN A 5 -19.31 -12.63 -11.13
CA ASN A 5 -19.25 -13.45 -9.91
C ASN A 5 -18.16 -12.97 -8.93
N SER A 6 -17.07 -12.37 -9.43
CA SER A 6 -15.99 -11.86 -8.57
C SER A 6 -16.38 -10.56 -7.85
N ILE A 7 -17.18 -9.71 -8.50
CA ILE A 7 -17.63 -8.44 -7.92
C ILE A 7 -18.66 -8.68 -6.81
N GLU A 8 -19.61 -9.60 -7.01
CA GLU A 8 -20.56 -10.03 -5.98
C GLU A 8 -19.89 -10.69 -4.78
N SER A 9 -18.81 -11.46 -5.01
CA SER A 9 -18.04 -12.08 -3.93
C SER A 9 -17.27 -11.04 -3.09
N ILE A 10 -16.73 -9.98 -3.72
CA ILE A 10 -16.03 -8.91 -3.00
C ILE A 10 -17.01 -8.06 -2.20
N SER A 11 -18.17 -7.72 -2.76
CA SER A 11 -19.17 -6.92 -2.04
C SER A 11 -19.67 -7.64 -0.78
N GLN A 12 -19.86 -8.96 -0.84
CA GLN A 12 -20.19 -9.80 0.31
C GLN A 12 -19.11 -9.76 1.40
N ILE A 13 -17.83 -9.83 1.00
CA ILE A 13 -16.70 -9.74 1.94
C ILE A 13 -16.68 -8.37 2.62
N ILE A 14 -16.83 -7.27 1.86
CA ILE A 14 -16.80 -5.91 2.42
C ILE A 14 -17.99 -5.67 3.37
N SER A 15 -19.15 -6.28 3.09
CA SER A 15 -20.33 -6.19 3.96
C SER A 15 -20.25 -7.07 5.21
N ASP A 16 -19.21 -7.90 5.37
CA ASP A 16 -19.05 -8.69 6.58
C ASP A 16 -18.80 -7.76 7.78
N PRO A 17 -19.63 -7.82 8.83
CA PRO A 17 -19.52 -6.95 10.00
C PRO A 17 -18.19 -7.12 10.76
N LYS A 18 -17.42 -8.19 10.51
CA LYS A 18 -16.10 -8.39 11.09
C LYS A 18 -15.01 -7.57 10.40
N ILE A 19 -15.20 -7.11 9.16
CA ILE A 19 -14.18 -6.32 8.45
C ILE A 19 -13.84 -5.03 9.22
N PRO A 20 -14.83 -4.23 9.68
CA PRO A 20 -14.55 -3.07 10.55
C PRO A 20 -13.80 -3.45 11.84
N GLU A 21 -14.15 -4.56 12.48
CA GLU A 21 -13.47 -5.03 13.70
C GLU A 21 -11.99 -5.36 13.41
N LEU A 22 -11.74 -6.12 12.33
CA LEU A 22 -10.40 -6.50 11.90
C LEU A 22 -9.55 -5.29 11.49
N GLN A 23 -10.16 -4.27 10.89
CA GLN A 23 -9.51 -2.98 10.59
C GLN A 23 -9.17 -2.23 11.88
N GLN A 24 -10.09 -2.16 12.86
CA GLN A 24 -9.86 -1.48 14.14
C GLN A 24 -8.71 -2.10 14.95
N ILE A 25 -8.60 -3.44 14.95
CA ILE A 25 -7.48 -4.13 15.64
C ILE A 25 -6.20 -4.22 14.79
N GLY A 26 -6.19 -3.61 13.60
CA GLY A 26 -5.01 -3.51 12.74
C GLY A 26 -4.62 -4.80 12.01
N LEU A 27 -5.51 -5.80 11.97
CA LEU A 27 -5.31 -7.01 11.16
C LEU A 27 -5.51 -6.74 9.67
N ILE A 28 -6.36 -5.77 9.33
CA ILE A 28 -6.54 -5.25 7.97
C ILE A 28 -6.09 -3.79 7.96
N ASP A 29 -4.85 -3.55 7.56
CA ASP A 29 -4.29 -2.20 7.38
C ASP A 29 -3.94 -1.96 5.91
N GLU A 30 -4.87 -1.33 5.21
CA GLU A 30 -4.75 -0.99 3.79
C GLU A 30 -3.60 0.00 3.53
N ILE A 31 -3.32 0.88 4.49
CA ILE A 31 -2.23 1.86 4.40
C ILE A 31 -0.89 1.13 4.50
N ALA A 32 -0.74 0.23 5.47
CA ALA A 32 0.46 -0.59 5.61
C ALA A 32 0.67 -1.48 4.38
N LEU A 33 -0.39 -2.08 3.85
CA LEU A 33 -0.33 -2.89 2.63
C LEU A 33 0.10 -2.06 1.41
N ARG A 34 -0.49 -0.88 1.21
CA ARG A 34 -0.09 0.05 0.13
C ARG A 34 1.38 0.44 0.28
N ASN A 35 1.80 0.82 1.49
CA ASN A 35 3.17 1.23 1.75
C ASN A 35 4.17 0.09 1.51
N TYR A 36 3.78 -1.16 1.83
CA TYR A 36 4.57 -2.35 1.52
C TYR A 36 4.71 -2.58 0.01
N LYS A 37 3.61 -2.46 -0.76
CA LYS A 37 3.64 -2.55 -2.23
C LYS A 37 4.55 -1.49 -2.85
N ILE A 38 4.46 -0.24 -2.39
CA ILE A 38 5.32 0.87 -2.82
C ILE A 38 6.81 0.51 -2.61
N LYS A 39 7.18 -0.03 -1.45
CA LYS A 39 8.56 -0.47 -1.16
C LYS A 39 9.04 -1.56 -2.11
N LEU A 40 8.23 -2.59 -2.32
CA LEU A 40 8.59 -3.69 -3.24
C LEU A 40 8.80 -3.18 -4.68
N GLU A 41 7.92 -2.31 -5.14
CA GLU A 41 8.01 -1.75 -6.49
C GLU A 41 9.20 -0.80 -6.62
N TYR A 42 9.47 0.03 -5.62
CA TYR A 42 10.68 0.85 -5.58
C TYR A 42 11.95 0.00 -5.71
N HIS A 43 12.05 -1.11 -4.98
CA HIS A 43 13.18 -2.02 -5.10
C HIS A 43 13.32 -2.64 -6.51
N LYS A 44 12.21 -2.86 -7.21
CA LYS A 44 12.24 -3.32 -8.61
C LYS A 44 12.69 -2.21 -9.56
N LEU A 45 12.12 -1.01 -9.43
CA LEU A 45 12.44 0.16 -10.26
C LEU A 45 13.91 0.58 -10.12
N ARG A 46 14.45 0.55 -8.90
CA ARG A 46 15.84 0.91 -8.62
C ARG A 46 16.90 0.02 -9.28
N LYS A 47 16.51 -1.14 -9.80
CA LYS A 47 17.41 -2.00 -10.60
C LYS A 47 17.71 -1.42 -11.98
N THR A 48 16.84 -0.54 -12.48
CA THR A 48 16.89 -0.05 -13.87
C THR A 48 16.80 1.47 -13.99
N LYS A 49 16.29 2.17 -12.98
CA LYS A 49 16.07 3.62 -13.01
C LYS A 49 16.79 4.34 -11.88
N PRO A 50 17.24 5.60 -12.08
CA PRO A 50 17.66 6.52 -11.02
C PRO A 50 16.63 6.70 -9.90
N ILE A 51 17.07 7.21 -8.76
CA ILE A 51 16.21 7.38 -7.56
C ILE A 51 15.03 8.30 -7.87
N MET A 52 15.30 9.47 -8.47
CA MET A 52 14.26 10.48 -8.73
C MET A 52 13.20 9.98 -9.71
N ASP A 53 13.61 9.29 -10.77
CA ASP A 53 12.69 8.70 -11.75
C ASP A 53 11.82 7.61 -11.12
N ALA A 54 12.41 6.76 -10.28
CA ALA A 54 11.66 5.73 -9.55
C ALA A 54 10.65 6.36 -8.58
N ILE A 55 10.98 7.47 -7.92
CA ILE A 55 10.06 8.18 -7.03
C ILE A 55 8.95 8.87 -7.84
N PHE A 56 9.27 9.47 -8.99
CA PHE A 56 8.28 10.09 -9.86
C PHE A 56 7.25 9.07 -10.35
N ASP A 57 7.71 7.92 -10.86
CA ASP A 57 6.82 6.83 -11.32
C ASP A 57 5.87 6.36 -10.20
N LEU A 58 6.37 6.26 -8.96
CA LEU A 58 5.58 5.84 -7.81
C LEU A 58 4.62 6.94 -7.35
N SER A 59 5.04 8.21 -7.41
CA SER A 59 4.20 9.36 -7.10
C SER A 59 2.98 9.40 -8.03
N ASP A 60 3.22 9.27 -9.33
CA ASP A 60 2.19 9.25 -10.36
C ASP A 60 1.27 8.04 -10.19
N LYS A 61 1.84 6.82 -10.11
CA LYS A 61 1.07 5.57 -10.02
C LYS A 61 0.15 5.50 -8.80
N TYR A 62 0.61 5.97 -7.64
CA TYR A 62 -0.17 5.90 -6.40
C TYR A 62 -0.94 7.19 -6.10
N ASN A 63 -0.83 8.22 -6.96
CA ASN A 63 -1.37 9.55 -6.73
C ASN A 63 -1.02 10.11 -5.34
N LEU A 64 0.25 9.96 -4.96
CA LEU A 64 0.80 10.44 -3.69
C LEU A 64 1.88 11.48 -3.95
N SER A 65 2.04 12.45 -3.05
CA SER A 65 3.11 13.43 -3.18
C SER A 65 4.50 12.78 -3.08
N PHE A 66 5.50 13.41 -3.70
CA PHE A 66 6.90 13.02 -3.57
C PHE A 66 7.33 12.84 -2.11
N ASP A 67 6.96 13.78 -1.24
CA ASP A 67 7.29 13.72 0.19
C ASP A 67 6.65 12.51 0.88
N THR A 68 5.43 12.14 0.46
CA THR A 68 4.75 10.96 0.98
C THR A 68 5.48 9.69 0.55
N ILE A 69 5.86 9.58 -0.73
CA ILE A 69 6.64 8.45 -1.23
C ILE A 69 8.00 8.38 -0.50
N ASN A 70 8.71 9.49 -0.37
CA ASN A 70 9.97 9.57 0.37
C ASN A 70 9.80 9.12 1.83
N THR A 71 8.75 9.58 2.50
CA THR A 71 8.42 9.17 3.87
C THR A 71 8.18 7.67 3.95
N ILE A 72 7.41 7.10 3.02
CA ILE A 72 7.12 5.67 2.98
C ILE A 72 8.42 4.86 2.81
N LEU A 73 9.30 5.28 1.91
CA LEU A 73 10.51 4.56 1.55
C LEU A 73 11.61 4.66 2.61
N PHE A 74 11.81 5.85 3.17
CA PHE A 74 13.03 6.17 3.92
C PHE A 74 12.81 6.55 5.38
N ARG A 75 11.57 6.80 5.83
CA ARG A 75 11.36 7.16 7.24
C ARG A 75 11.75 5.98 8.14
N PRO A 76 12.72 6.16 9.05
CA PRO A 76 13.04 5.13 10.02
C PRO A 76 11.82 4.88 10.89
N ARG A 77 11.50 3.60 11.13
CA ARG A 77 10.45 3.23 12.07
C ARG A 77 11.03 3.46 13.45
N ASN A 78 10.63 4.55 14.12
CA ASN A 78 10.93 4.72 15.53
C ASN A 78 10.34 3.51 16.25
N LYS A 79 11.19 2.60 16.73
CA LYS A 79 10.76 1.55 17.64
C LYS A 79 10.16 2.29 18.84
N LYS A 80 8.88 2.08 19.13
CA LYS A 80 8.37 2.43 20.46
C LYS A 80 9.27 1.70 21.43
N THR A 81 10.05 2.45 22.21
CA THR A 81 10.74 1.90 23.38
C THR A 81 9.66 1.25 24.23
N PRO A 82 9.85 -0.03 24.64
CA PRO A 82 8.91 -0.71 25.52
C PRO A 82 8.77 0.02 26.86
#